data_AF-A0A4R7TY33-F1
#
_entry.id   AF-A0A4R7TY33-F1
#
_cell.length_a   1.000
_cell.length_b   1.000
_cell.length_c   1.000
_cell.angle_alpha   90.00
_cell.angle_beta   90.00
_cell.angle_gamma   90.00
#
_symmetry.space_group_name_H-M   'P 1'
#
loop_
_entity.id
_entity.type
_entity.pdbx_description
1 polymer ?
#
loop_
_entity_poly.entity_id
_entity_poly.type
_entity_poly.pdbx_seq_one_letter_code
_entity_poly.pdbx_strand_id
1 'polypeptide(L)'
;MKKINFFALSILPSVCFIPLLSKKCNNTIKVQIDENIITRKYLKRLTLHQIINLHNITPFLFIIGKSQEKKYLEGLLPSANGNLLLDKNNKRYTLDFEFRKPWNQIISNYNNIKVVQDNKNSNEFSALFTEYKFEDIKKYDGYNASWFYFLSGLAKKDYYRIGDPYFFDFQTIIFRLVEDIKINKGLVNNHNIVNKKGEAVFLNNIFKNQYIQAVTWLTQEANIFRETFFKFLVLYLNKFNLNIKEIKVNWLKTEIKPDKSSTFDFVSFKLSEIIDFNNKNIITDEIKNKTFYIDNFRNYQTNLKFGIGQKGLQEKLPLFNDYVQNPILKIKSTSFLDVQDNINNFIKVYQNIDYWNSKGLVYLFTKFKDKLLFLDVPKIYKDVDEKYEIEDVQFTNYFDTDQIIKLIIKVIKKSGEEKRYVLLSQNFDDHGHLLKGLILKNLSVDKLKSTDFFTFRENIQKAPKGILLDDFIDENDSSKPFASLVKEAILKMNTKWKNRNLVNAESLSKDNDDLLMLTAHLNNYLLAYALENEEEKIHTGIKKIELDEIKGNNNGTLELTFNFYKFLNEKDLDFKTKNETPFYKLKIQINGFLNYSGSEPNGFKVLEKRKI
;
A
#
# COMPACT_ATOMS: atom_id res chain seq x y z
N MET A 1 -60.44 34.17 78.22
CA MET A 1 -60.78 33.68 76.86
C MET A 1 -60.54 34.81 75.87
N LYS A 2 -59.44 34.77 75.09
CA LYS A 2 -59.32 34.61 73.60
C LYS A 2 -59.92 35.79 72.78
N LYS A 3 -59.29 36.42 71.78
CA LYS A 3 -57.98 36.38 71.08
C LYS A 3 -57.87 37.65 70.20
N ILE A 4 -56.75 38.39 70.32
CA ILE A 4 -55.82 38.99 69.31
C ILE A 4 -56.23 38.83 67.79
N ASN A 5 -56.10 39.81 66.86
CA ASN A 5 -54.84 40.41 66.34
C ASN A 5 -54.97 41.67 65.45
N PHE A 6 -53.88 42.44 65.42
CA PHE A 6 -53.54 43.67 64.67
C PHE A 6 -53.18 43.43 63.19
N PHE A 7 -53.39 44.43 62.31
CA PHE A 7 -52.50 44.73 61.17
C PHE A 7 -52.56 46.22 60.77
N ALA A 8 -51.39 46.81 60.50
CA ALA A 8 -51.15 48.24 60.35
C ALA A 8 -50.78 48.66 58.91
N LEU A 9 -51.09 49.94 58.61
CA LEU A 9 -50.92 50.72 57.38
C LEU A 9 -49.46 51.13 57.03
N SER A 10 -49.20 51.38 55.74
CA SER A 10 -48.39 52.50 55.17
C SER A 10 -48.29 52.31 53.63
N ILE A 11 -48.93 53.11 52.76
CA ILE A 11 -48.61 54.43 52.17
C ILE A 11 -47.18 54.55 51.56
N LEU A 12 -47.12 54.50 50.22
CA LEU A 12 -46.01 54.86 49.32
C LEU A 12 -46.22 56.30 48.81
N PRO A 13 -45.16 57.10 48.58
CA PRO A 13 -44.64 57.22 47.20
C PRO A 13 -43.13 57.55 47.10
N SER A 14 -42.50 57.19 45.98
CA SER A 14 -41.75 58.13 45.12
C SER A 14 -41.06 57.43 43.95
N VAL A 15 -41.25 58.03 42.79
CA VAL A 15 -40.69 57.69 41.49
C VAL A 15 -39.20 58.04 41.47
N CYS A 16 -38.35 57.08 41.12
CA CYS A 16 -37.01 57.33 40.60
C CYS A 16 -36.82 56.46 39.36
N PHE A 17 -36.66 57.13 38.21
CA PHE A 17 -36.25 56.54 36.95
C PHE A 17 -34.90 55.84 37.13
N ILE A 18 -34.87 54.51 36.98
CA ILE A 18 -33.64 53.78 36.72
C ILE A 18 -33.53 53.66 35.19
N PRO A 19 -32.41 54.06 34.57
CA PRO A 19 -32.22 53.83 33.15
C PRO A 19 -32.31 52.33 32.89
N LEU A 20 -33.15 51.93 31.93
CA LEU A 20 -33.03 50.63 31.29
C LEU A 20 -31.60 50.52 30.75
N LEU A 21 -30.73 49.92 31.54
CA LEU A 21 -29.49 49.34 31.05
C LEU A 21 -29.91 48.35 29.96
N SER A 22 -29.81 48.80 28.72
CA SER A 22 -29.86 47.95 27.55
C SER A 22 -28.87 46.80 27.78
N LYS A 23 -29.38 45.62 28.12
CA LYS A 23 -28.62 44.39 27.94
C LYS A 23 -28.26 44.36 26.46
N LYS A 24 -27.01 44.66 26.13
CA LYS A 24 -26.43 44.22 24.85
C LYS A 24 -26.62 42.70 24.81
N CYS A 25 -27.67 42.24 24.13
CA CYS A 25 -27.78 40.86 23.69
C CYS A 25 -26.54 40.56 22.86
N ASN A 26 -25.54 39.92 23.46
CA ASN A 26 -24.49 39.27 22.68
C ASN A 26 -25.16 38.10 21.95
N ASN A 27 -25.66 38.36 20.75
CA ASN A 27 -26.29 37.37 19.88
C ASN A 27 -25.25 36.35 19.43
N THR A 28 -25.04 35.31 20.24
CA THR A 28 -24.23 34.16 19.88
C THR A 28 -25.03 33.26 18.93
N ILE A 29 -24.44 32.94 17.79
CA ILE A 29 -25.11 32.17 16.72
C ILE A 29 -24.75 30.69 16.87
N LYS A 30 -25.76 29.82 16.91
CA LYS A 30 -25.55 28.36 16.95
C LYS A 30 -25.05 27.85 15.59
N VAL A 31 -23.98 27.07 15.61
CA VAL A 31 -23.38 26.45 14.43
C VAL A 31 -23.92 25.03 14.25
N GLN A 32 -24.14 24.63 13.01
CA GLN A 32 -24.51 23.27 12.63
C GLN A 32 -23.31 22.55 11.98
N ILE A 33 -23.34 21.21 12.04
CA ILE A 33 -22.31 20.34 11.48
C ILE A 33 -22.85 19.66 10.23
N ASP A 34 -22.11 19.71 9.13
CA ASP A 34 -22.43 18.89 7.96
C ASP A 34 -21.95 17.45 8.18
N GLU A 35 -22.87 16.60 8.62
CA GLU A 35 -22.59 15.18 8.86
C GLU A 35 -22.33 14.37 7.59
N ASN A 36 -22.50 14.93 6.38
CA ASN A 36 -22.00 14.29 5.16
C ASN A 36 -20.47 14.37 5.04
N ILE A 37 -19.83 15.25 5.81
CA ILE A 37 -18.38 15.44 5.84
C ILE A 37 -17.79 14.78 7.08
N ILE A 38 -18.35 15.04 8.26
CA ILE A 38 -17.82 14.50 9.53
C ILE A 38 -18.88 14.40 10.62
N THR A 39 -18.80 13.35 11.43
CA THR A 39 -19.73 13.14 12.54
C THR A 39 -19.39 13.97 13.77
N ARG A 40 -20.43 14.42 14.48
CA ARG A 40 -20.28 15.04 15.80
C ARG A 40 -19.56 14.14 16.81
N LYS A 41 -19.76 12.81 16.73
CA LYS A 41 -19.11 11.81 17.59
C LYS A 41 -17.59 11.94 17.56
N TYR A 42 -17.01 12.15 16.37
CA TYR A 42 -15.58 12.37 16.24
C TYR A 42 -15.16 13.75 16.77
N LEU A 43 -15.89 14.81 16.44
CA LEU A 43 -15.58 16.19 16.87
C LEU A 43 -15.53 16.35 18.40
N LYS A 44 -16.38 15.62 19.15
CA LYS A 44 -16.35 15.58 20.63
C LYS A 44 -15.02 15.09 21.23
N ARG A 45 -14.15 14.47 20.43
CA ARG A 45 -12.83 13.98 20.84
C ARG A 45 -11.71 15.00 20.64
N LEU A 46 -12.02 16.11 19.99
CA LEU A 46 -11.05 17.13 19.58
C LEU A 46 -11.13 18.36 20.48
N THR A 47 -10.09 19.19 20.46
CA THR A 47 -10.12 20.55 21.01
C THR A 47 -10.77 21.52 20.02
N LEU A 48 -11.16 22.72 20.47
CA LEU A 48 -11.72 23.73 19.57
C LEU A 48 -10.77 24.09 18.41
N HIS A 49 -9.46 24.19 18.69
CA HIS A 49 -8.45 24.49 17.68
C HIS A 49 -8.32 23.38 16.64
N GLN A 50 -8.47 22.13 17.06
CA GLN A 50 -8.47 20.98 16.15
C GLN A 50 -9.73 20.97 15.27
N ILE A 51 -10.89 21.34 15.81
CA ILE A 51 -12.13 21.47 15.04
C ILE A 51 -11.97 22.56 13.96
N ILE A 52 -11.42 23.74 14.32
CA ILE A 52 -11.12 24.82 13.37
C ILE A 52 -10.13 24.36 12.30
N ASN A 53 -9.08 23.63 12.67
CA ASN A 53 -8.12 23.07 11.70
C ASN A 53 -8.80 22.19 10.65
N LEU A 54 -9.61 21.21 11.10
CA LEU A 54 -10.32 20.34 10.16
C LEU A 54 -11.27 21.14 9.26
N HIS A 55 -11.92 22.15 9.83
CA HIS A 55 -12.82 23.01 9.07
C HIS A 55 -12.08 23.80 7.97
N ASN A 56 -10.85 24.24 8.25
CA ASN A 56 -9.99 24.90 7.27
C ASN A 56 -9.48 23.94 6.17
N ILE A 57 -9.44 22.62 6.42
CA ILE A 57 -9.13 21.62 5.39
C ILE A 57 -10.34 21.39 4.49
N THR A 58 -11.52 21.20 5.07
CA THR A 58 -12.78 21.00 4.35
C THR A 58 -13.93 21.60 5.16
N PRO A 59 -14.62 22.64 4.67
CA PRO A 59 -15.65 23.32 5.44
C PRO A 59 -16.84 22.41 5.79
N PHE A 60 -17.09 22.20 7.09
CA PHE A 60 -18.26 21.48 7.62
C PHE A 60 -19.08 22.23 8.69
N LEU A 61 -18.59 23.39 9.14
CA LEU A 61 -19.29 24.26 10.10
C LEU A 61 -20.11 25.27 9.30
N PHE A 62 -21.42 25.30 9.52
CA PHE A 62 -22.31 26.18 8.77
C PHE A 62 -23.42 26.77 9.63
N ILE A 63 -24.06 27.81 9.11
CA ILE A 63 -25.32 28.37 9.61
C ILE A 63 -26.38 28.31 8.51
N ILE A 64 -27.65 28.30 8.90
CA ILE A 64 -28.78 28.40 7.97
C ILE A 64 -28.97 29.88 7.62
N GLY A 65 -28.85 30.22 6.34
CA GLY A 65 -29.11 31.55 5.81
C GLY A 65 -30.60 31.90 5.79
N LYS A 66 -30.93 33.16 5.46
CA LYS A 66 -32.32 33.64 5.39
C LYS A 66 -33.18 32.85 4.37
N SER A 67 -32.55 32.31 3.33
CA SER A 67 -33.16 31.51 2.26
C SER A 67 -33.17 30.00 2.54
N GLN A 68 -32.91 29.55 3.78
CA GLN A 68 -32.70 28.14 4.14
C GLN A 68 -31.45 27.49 3.51
N GLU A 69 -30.58 28.28 2.87
CA GLU A 69 -29.31 27.79 2.33
C GLU A 69 -28.27 27.54 3.44
N LYS A 70 -27.37 26.57 3.22
CA LYS A 70 -26.21 26.37 4.09
C LYS A 70 -25.14 27.41 3.76
N LYS A 71 -24.79 28.25 4.73
CA LYS A 71 -23.64 29.14 4.64
C LYS A 71 -22.50 28.63 5.50
N TYR A 72 -21.47 28.08 4.85
CA TYR A 72 -20.25 27.66 5.55
C TYR A 72 -19.53 28.86 6.13
N LEU A 73 -18.99 28.67 7.34
CA LEU A 73 -18.25 29.71 8.04
C LEU A 73 -16.84 29.82 7.46
N GLU A 74 -16.22 30.99 7.58
CA GLU A 74 -14.87 31.23 7.07
C GLU A 74 -14.06 32.04 8.08
N GLY A 75 -12.74 31.80 8.11
CA GLY A 75 -11.81 32.57 8.95
C GLY A 75 -12.14 32.47 10.43
N LEU A 76 -12.50 31.27 10.90
CA LEU A 76 -12.85 31.04 12.30
C LEU A 76 -11.62 31.07 13.20
N LEU A 77 -11.74 31.77 14.32
CA LEU A 77 -10.73 31.89 15.37
C LEU A 77 -11.32 31.46 16.72
N PRO A 78 -10.54 30.85 17.62
CA PRO A 78 -10.97 30.64 18.98
C PRO A 78 -11.05 31.98 19.73
N SER A 79 -12.09 32.17 20.54
CA SER A 79 -12.20 33.34 21.41
C SER A 79 -11.18 33.31 22.56
N ALA A 80 -10.96 34.46 23.20
CA ALA A 80 -10.04 34.58 24.35
C ALA A 80 -10.39 33.64 25.54
N ASN A 81 -11.67 33.26 25.69
CA ASN A 81 -12.12 32.30 26.70
C ASN A 81 -12.15 30.85 26.21
N GLY A 82 -11.68 30.56 25.00
CA GLY A 82 -11.52 29.22 24.42
C GLY A 82 -12.81 28.45 24.11
N ASN A 83 -13.98 29.04 24.37
CA ASN A 83 -15.29 28.37 24.30
C ASN A 83 -16.18 28.85 23.15
N LEU A 84 -15.78 29.90 22.43
CA LEU A 84 -16.53 30.48 21.32
C LEU A 84 -15.65 30.53 20.07
N LEU A 85 -16.30 30.52 18.92
CA LEU A 85 -15.69 30.79 17.63
C LEU A 85 -15.96 32.23 17.22
N LEU A 86 -14.97 32.92 16.67
CA LEU A 86 -15.08 34.28 16.12
C LEU A 86 -14.86 34.22 14.61
N ASP A 87 -15.66 34.93 13.82
CA ASP A 87 -15.32 35.22 12.41
C ASP A 87 -14.45 36.48 12.28
N LYS A 88 -14.05 36.80 11.04
CA LYS A 88 -13.30 38.02 10.72
C LYS A 88 -13.98 39.34 11.15
N ASN A 89 -15.29 39.31 11.42
CA ASN A 89 -16.09 40.47 11.85
C ASN A 89 -16.39 40.44 13.36
N ASN A 90 -15.70 39.59 14.13
CA ASN A 90 -15.92 39.38 15.57
C ASN A 90 -17.33 38.87 15.93
N LYS A 91 -18.05 38.25 14.99
CA LYS A 91 -19.32 37.55 15.31
C LYS A 91 -19.02 36.31 16.11
N ARG A 92 -19.83 36.07 17.14
CA ARG A 92 -19.67 34.97 18.08
C ARG A 92 -20.53 33.78 17.69
N TYR A 93 -19.90 32.63 17.62
CA TYR A 93 -20.52 31.37 17.26
C TYR A 93 -20.31 30.33 18.36
N THR A 94 -21.30 29.49 18.61
CA THR A 94 -21.23 28.36 19.55
C THR A 94 -21.49 27.03 18.87
N LEU A 95 -20.70 26.04 19.26
CA LEU A 95 -21.00 24.63 19.01
C LEU A 95 -22.01 24.17 20.06
N ASP A 96 -22.96 23.33 19.65
CA ASP A 96 -24.00 22.76 20.50
C ASP A 96 -23.59 21.40 21.09
N PHE A 97 -22.27 21.14 21.18
CA PHE A 97 -21.71 19.94 21.78
C PHE A 97 -20.41 20.27 22.53
N GLU A 98 -20.13 19.45 23.55
CA GLU A 98 -18.88 19.54 24.30
C GLU A 98 -17.70 19.01 23.49
N PHE A 99 -16.55 19.66 23.65
CA PHE A 99 -15.27 19.28 23.05
C PHE A 99 -14.21 19.14 24.14
N ARG A 100 -13.09 18.49 23.81
CA ARG A 100 -12.02 18.21 24.79
C ARG A 100 -11.27 19.48 25.16
N LYS A 101 -10.82 19.53 26.42
CA LYS A 101 -9.84 20.51 26.86
C LYS A 101 -8.49 20.26 26.17
N PRO A 102 -7.67 21.30 25.98
CA PRO A 102 -6.32 21.13 25.46
C PRO A 102 -5.42 20.28 26.35
N TRP A 103 -4.33 19.83 25.76
CA TRP A 103 -3.24 19.15 26.44
C TRP A 103 -2.21 20.15 26.94
N ASN A 104 -1.69 19.89 28.12
CA ASN A 104 -0.55 20.58 28.69
C ASN A 104 0.47 19.55 29.19
N GLN A 105 1.76 19.87 29.09
CA GLN A 105 2.82 19.00 29.61
C GLN A 105 3.31 19.56 30.94
N ILE A 106 3.32 18.72 31.96
CA ILE A 106 3.74 19.11 33.32
C ILE A 106 4.76 18.12 33.85
N ILE A 107 5.56 18.59 34.81
CA ILE A 107 6.32 17.70 35.70
C ILE A 107 5.39 17.37 36.86
N SER A 108 5.14 16.07 37.08
CA SER A 108 4.29 15.61 38.18
C SER A 108 5.02 15.67 39.52
N ASN A 109 4.26 15.45 40.60
CA ASN A 109 4.79 15.27 41.95
C ASN A 109 5.73 14.06 42.08
N TYR A 110 5.72 13.12 41.13
CA TYR A 110 6.63 11.97 41.08
C TYR A 110 7.87 12.23 40.22
N ASN A 111 8.17 13.51 39.90
CA ASN A 111 9.29 13.93 39.05
C ASN A 111 9.33 13.25 37.67
N ASN A 112 8.16 12.97 37.09
CA ASN A 112 8.02 12.47 35.73
C ASN A 112 7.30 13.50 34.84
N ILE A 113 7.55 13.44 33.54
CA ILE A 113 6.88 14.24 32.52
C ILE A 113 5.54 13.57 32.22
N LYS A 114 4.45 14.33 32.32
CA LYS A 114 3.09 13.85 32.10
C LYS A 114 2.28 14.84 31.28
N VAL A 115 1.38 14.32 30.44
CA VAL A 115 0.37 15.11 29.74
C VAL A 115 -0.93 15.13 30.54
N VAL A 116 -1.50 16.32 30.73
CA VAL A 116 -2.77 16.56 31.42
C VAL A 116 -3.73 17.37 30.54
N GLN A 117 -5.02 17.28 30.83
CA GLN A 117 -6.04 18.11 30.17
C GLN A 117 -6.27 19.38 30.99
N ASP A 118 -5.83 20.51 30.47
CA ASP A 118 -5.92 21.82 31.13
C ASP A 118 -6.22 22.91 30.07
N ASN A 119 -6.98 23.93 30.48
CA ASN A 119 -7.25 25.10 29.65
C ASN A 119 -6.07 26.09 29.65
N LYS A 120 -5.11 25.95 30.57
CA LYS A 120 -3.88 26.75 30.59
C LYS A 120 -2.84 26.11 29.68
N ASN A 121 -2.42 26.83 28.64
CA ASN A 121 -1.21 26.49 27.90
C ASN A 121 -0.02 27.15 28.62
N SER A 122 0.80 26.35 29.31
CA SER A 122 2.03 26.82 29.96
C SER A 122 3.30 26.40 29.22
N ASN A 123 3.18 25.69 28.10
CA ASN A 123 4.33 25.22 27.37
C ASN A 123 4.94 26.36 26.54
N GLU A 124 6.25 26.55 26.63
CA GLU A 124 6.97 27.49 25.79
C GLU A 124 7.01 26.99 24.33
N PHE A 125 6.59 27.82 23.37
CA PHE A 125 6.52 27.42 21.97
C PHE A 125 7.87 26.97 21.38
N SER A 126 8.96 27.63 21.76
CA SER A 126 10.34 27.31 21.32
C SER A 126 10.76 25.89 21.74
N ALA A 127 10.37 25.46 22.95
CA ALA A 127 10.73 24.16 23.53
C ALA A 127 10.16 22.97 22.74
N LEU A 128 9.11 23.19 21.94
CA LEU A 128 8.56 22.18 21.05
C LEU A 128 9.58 21.75 19.98
N PHE A 129 10.43 22.67 19.52
CA PHE A 129 11.30 22.48 18.37
C PHE A 129 12.72 22.11 18.81
N THR A 130 12.86 20.96 19.47
CA THR A 130 14.18 20.41 19.79
C THR A 130 14.74 19.66 18.58
N GLU A 131 15.97 19.97 18.18
CA GLU A 131 16.69 19.22 17.14
C GLU A 131 17.45 18.06 17.77
N TYR A 132 17.36 16.88 17.14
CA TYR A 132 18.08 15.68 17.55
C TYR A 132 19.07 15.28 16.46
N LYS A 133 20.20 14.68 16.86
CA LYS A 133 21.18 14.15 15.90
C LYS A 133 20.56 13.00 15.12
N PHE A 134 20.86 12.92 13.82
CA PHE A 134 20.31 11.86 12.97
C PHE A 134 20.68 10.45 13.47
N GLU A 135 21.86 10.24 14.04
CA GLU A 135 22.24 8.93 14.59
C GLU A 135 21.33 8.48 15.74
N ASP A 136 20.84 9.42 16.56
CA ASP A 136 19.87 9.10 17.61
C ASP A 136 18.49 8.81 16.99
N ILE A 137 18.05 9.62 16.02
CA ILE A 137 16.82 9.40 15.24
C ILE A 137 16.81 8.00 14.61
N LYS A 138 17.89 7.65 13.91
CA LYS A 138 18.09 6.36 13.23
C LYS A 138 18.14 5.19 14.21
N LYS A 139 18.76 5.38 15.37
CA LYS A 139 18.93 4.32 16.38
C LYS A 139 17.62 3.97 17.09
N TYR A 140 16.79 4.98 17.39
CA TYR A 140 15.59 4.83 18.21
C TYR A 140 14.29 4.74 17.39
N ASP A 141 14.32 5.19 16.12
CA ASP A 141 13.36 4.92 15.02
C ASP A 141 11.86 4.91 15.37
N GLY A 142 11.21 6.07 15.25
CA GLY A 142 9.76 6.18 15.33
C GLY A 142 9.19 6.23 16.76
N TYR A 143 7.87 6.07 16.87
CA TYR A 143 7.14 6.23 18.14
C TYR A 143 7.11 4.92 18.92
N ASN A 144 8.10 4.69 19.79
CA ASN A 144 8.22 3.44 20.55
C ASN A 144 8.89 3.64 21.94
N ALA A 145 9.01 2.57 22.72
CA ALA A 145 9.63 2.62 24.05
C ALA A 145 11.11 3.05 24.05
N SER A 146 11.87 2.68 23.03
CA SER A 146 13.27 3.05 22.87
C SER A 146 13.43 4.56 22.67
N TRP A 147 12.56 5.19 21.87
CA TRP A 147 12.51 6.64 21.73
C TRP A 147 12.26 7.35 23.06
N PHE A 148 11.30 6.88 23.86
CA PHE A 148 11.04 7.47 25.18
C PHE A 148 12.15 7.21 26.19
N TYR A 149 12.85 6.08 26.12
CA TYR A 149 14.03 5.83 26.94
C TYR A 149 15.15 6.82 26.63
N PHE A 150 15.38 7.11 25.35
CA PHE A 150 16.32 8.14 24.92
C PHE A 150 15.93 9.53 25.46
N LEU A 151 14.67 9.93 25.27
CA LEU A 151 14.16 11.18 25.79
C LEU A 151 14.28 11.28 27.32
N SER A 152 13.98 10.20 28.06
CA SER A 152 14.17 10.15 29.51
C SER A 152 15.62 10.41 29.91
N GLY A 153 16.57 9.84 29.16
CA GLY A 153 18.01 10.01 29.39
C GLY A 153 18.48 11.47 29.21
N LEU A 154 17.89 12.19 28.25
CA LEU A 154 18.13 13.62 28.01
C LEU A 154 17.47 14.50 29.08
N ALA A 155 16.19 14.25 29.38
CA ALA A 155 15.41 15.06 30.31
C ALA A 155 15.73 14.78 31.79
N LYS A 156 16.44 13.67 32.07
CA LYS A 156 16.66 13.11 33.42
C LYS A 156 15.36 12.89 34.18
N LYS A 157 14.29 12.52 33.48
CA LYS A 157 12.94 12.29 34.00
C LYS A 157 12.24 11.23 33.17
N ASP A 158 11.41 10.42 33.81
CA ASP A 158 10.59 9.45 33.10
C ASP A 158 9.39 10.09 32.41
N TYR A 159 8.85 9.41 31.40
CA TYR A 159 7.64 9.80 30.70
C TYR A 159 6.45 8.94 31.17
N TYR A 160 5.39 9.58 31.67
CA TYR A 160 4.17 8.89 32.12
C TYR A 160 3.31 8.48 30.92
N ARG A 161 3.47 7.22 30.49
CA ARG A 161 2.88 6.70 29.24
C ARG A 161 1.56 5.93 29.40
N ILE A 162 0.85 6.07 30.52
CA ILE A 162 -0.48 5.42 30.67
C ILE A 162 -1.49 6.05 29.70
N GLY A 163 -2.16 5.22 28.91
CA GLY A 163 -3.03 5.66 27.80
C GLY A 163 -2.25 6.12 26.55
N ASP A 164 -0.93 5.96 26.57
CA ASP A 164 0.03 6.27 25.51
C ASP A 164 -0.15 7.67 24.88
N PRO A 165 -0.09 8.76 25.68
CA PRO A 165 -0.09 10.11 25.15
C PRO A 165 1.22 10.40 24.41
N TYR A 166 1.15 11.27 23.40
CA TYR A 166 2.35 11.90 22.84
C TYR A 166 2.69 13.19 23.61
N PHE A 167 3.96 13.55 23.61
CA PHE A 167 4.53 14.61 24.44
C PHE A 167 4.82 15.87 23.63
N PHE A 168 5.08 16.98 24.31
CA PHE A 168 5.29 18.30 23.72
C PHE A 168 6.70 18.40 23.09
N ASP A 169 6.89 17.67 21.99
CA ASP A 169 8.14 17.59 21.23
C ASP A 169 7.81 17.34 19.75
N PHE A 170 8.31 18.19 18.85
CA PHE A 170 7.92 18.19 17.43
C PHE A 170 8.25 16.87 16.74
N GLN A 171 9.44 16.33 16.98
CA GLN A 171 9.88 15.06 16.40
C GLN A 171 9.04 13.88 16.90
N THR A 172 8.73 13.84 18.20
CA THR A 172 7.84 12.84 18.80
C THR A 172 6.44 12.89 18.20
N ILE A 173 5.93 14.09 17.91
CA ILE A 173 4.61 14.27 17.29
C ILE A 173 4.61 13.83 15.83
N ILE A 174 5.68 14.05 15.08
CA ILE A 174 5.85 13.51 13.72
C ILE A 174 5.82 11.98 13.76
N PHE A 175 6.66 11.36 14.61
CA PHE A 175 6.69 9.90 14.77
C PHE A 175 5.33 9.35 15.20
N ARG A 176 4.63 10.06 16.09
CA ARG A 176 3.29 9.65 16.51
C ARG A 176 2.31 9.64 15.34
N LEU A 177 2.33 10.67 14.50
CA LEU A 177 1.46 10.75 13.34
C LEU A 177 1.74 9.62 12.35
N VAL A 178 3.02 9.36 12.04
CA VAL A 178 3.42 8.26 11.16
C VAL A 178 2.94 6.91 11.72
N GLU A 179 3.13 6.66 13.02
CA GLU A 179 2.67 5.44 13.67
C GLU A 179 1.14 5.32 13.63
N ASP A 180 0.40 6.37 14.02
CA ASP A 180 -1.06 6.34 14.00
C ASP A 180 -1.63 6.13 12.58
N ILE A 181 -0.99 6.68 11.53
CA ILE A 181 -1.33 6.42 10.12
C ILE A 181 -1.09 4.94 9.77
N LYS A 182 0.07 4.40 10.17
CA LYS A 182 0.47 3.02 9.92
C LYS A 182 -0.53 2.03 10.52
N ILE A 183 -0.78 2.13 11.82
CA ILE A 183 -1.59 1.18 12.60
C ILE A 183 -3.08 1.56 12.70
N ASN A 184 -3.51 2.61 11.98
CA ASN A 184 -4.90 3.09 11.94
C ASN A 184 -5.46 3.44 13.34
N LYS A 185 -4.75 4.31 14.07
CA LYS A 185 -5.08 4.74 15.45
C LYS A 185 -5.15 6.26 15.59
N GLY A 186 -5.33 6.72 16.83
CA GLY A 186 -5.29 8.14 17.17
C GLY A 186 -6.37 8.98 16.50
N LEU A 187 -5.96 10.16 16.01
CA LEU A 187 -6.85 11.12 15.34
C LEU A 187 -7.11 10.73 13.87
N VAL A 188 -6.26 9.90 13.28
CA VAL A 188 -6.36 9.45 11.88
C VAL A 188 -7.00 8.06 11.73
N ASN A 189 -7.67 7.55 12.76
CA ASN A 189 -8.35 6.25 12.69
C ASN A 189 -9.58 6.33 11.78
N ASN A 190 -9.56 5.58 10.69
CA ASN A 190 -10.59 5.56 9.64
C ASN A 190 -11.96 5.04 10.10
N HIS A 191 -12.08 4.38 11.25
CA HIS A 191 -13.35 3.98 11.84
C HIS A 191 -13.99 5.11 12.67
N ASN A 192 -13.20 6.14 13.00
CA ASN A 192 -13.62 7.22 13.87
C ASN A 192 -13.85 8.52 13.11
N ILE A 193 -12.92 8.92 12.23
CA ILE A 193 -13.04 10.15 11.43
C ILE A 193 -13.90 9.92 10.18
N VAL A 194 -15.17 9.59 10.41
CA VAL A 194 -16.13 9.25 9.35
C VAL A 194 -17.26 10.25 9.26
N ASN A 195 -17.88 10.31 8.08
CA ASN A 195 -19.18 10.94 7.87
C ASN A 195 -20.32 10.01 8.32
N LYS A 196 -21.57 10.47 8.17
CA LYS A 196 -22.78 9.70 8.52
C LYS A 196 -22.96 8.40 7.72
N LYS A 197 -22.28 8.26 6.57
CA LYS A 197 -22.26 7.06 5.74
C LYS A 197 -21.13 6.09 6.13
N GLY A 198 -20.31 6.42 7.13
CA GLY A 198 -19.15 5.63 7.53
C GLY A 198 -17.90 5.83 6.66
N GLU A 199 -17.87 6.88 5.83
CA GLU A 199 -16.75 7.14 4.93
C GLU A 199 -15.75 8.14 5.52
N ALA A 200 -14.46 7.84 5.43
CA ALA A 200 -13.39 8.67 5.99
C ALA A 200 -12.89 9.76 5.01
N VAL A 201 -13.75 10.73 4.70
CA VAL A 201 -13.51 11.79 3.69
C VAL A 201 -12.17 12.50 3.87
N PHE A 202 -11.81 12.85 5.11
CA PHE A 202 -10.57 13.57 5.43
C PHE A 202 -9.29 12.75 5.23
N LEU A 203 -9.39 11.41 5.17
CA LEU A 203 -8.22 10.54 5.02
C LEU A 203 -7.97 10.10 3.58
N ASN A 204 -8.80 10.53 2.61
CA ASN A 204 -8.68 10.12 1.22
C ASN A 204 -7.26 10.38 0.67
N ASN A 205 -6.62 11.49 1.04
CA ASN A 205 -5.28 11.83 0.54
C ASN A 205 -4.16 11.52 1.54
N ILE A 206 -4.42 10.72 2.57
CA ILE A 206 -3.35 10.19 3.42
C ILE A 206 -2.72 8.99 2.70
N PHE A 207 -1.42 9.09 2.43
CA PHE A 207 -0.60 7.98 1.96
C PHE A 207 0.26 7.45 3.10
N LYS A 208 0.24 6.14 3.36
CA LYS A 208 1.12 5.55 4.37
C LYS A 208 2.54 5.45 3.81
N ASN A 209 3.50 6.07 4.49
CA ASN A 209 4.90 6.13 4.08
C ASN A 209 5.49 4.76 3.71
N GLN A 210 5.11 3.69 4.42
CA GLN A 210 5.64 2.33 4.18
C GLN A 210 5.30 1.74 2.81
N TYR A 211 4.45 2.39 2.01
CA TYR A 211 4.07 1.97 0.68
C TYR A 211 4.62 2.88 -0.44
N ILE A 212 5.27 3.99 -0.10
CA ILE A 212 5.84 4.93 -1.08
C ILE A 212 7.32 5.18 -0.79
N GLN A 213 8.13 5.26 -1.84
CA GLN A 213 9.52 5.67 -1.69
C GLN A 213 9.65 7.15 -1.34
N ALA A 214 10.66 7.50 -0.54
CA ALA A 214 10.96 8.89 -0.19
C ALA A 214 11.21 9.77 -1.44
N VAL A 215 11.90 9.22 -2.46
CA VAL A 215 12.15 9.91 -3.73
C VAL A 215 10.85 10.30 -4.43
N THR A 216 9.88 9.39 -4.49
CA THR A 216 8.59 9.63 -5.15
C THR A 216 7.71 10.55 -4.32
N TRP A 217 7.72 10.38 -2.99
CA TRP A 217 6.99 11.24 -2.06
C TRP A 217 7.45 12.70 -2.10
N LEU A 218 8.65 13.01 -2.59
CA LEU A 218 9.19 14.37 -2.76
C LEU A 218 8.88 15.01 -4.14
N THR A 219 8.28 14.27 -5.08
CA THR A 219 7.95 14.78 -6.42
C THR A 219 6.73 15.71 -6.45
N GLN A 220 6.53 16.48 -7.51
CA GLN A 220 5.35 17.36 -7.61
C GLN A 220 4.02 16.57 -7.65
N GLU A 221 4.01 15.38 -8.25
CA GLU A 221 2.81 14.53 -8.33
C GLU A 221 2.32 14.11 -6.93
N ALA A 222 3.25 13.84 -6.01
CA ALA A 222 2.94 13.47 -4.63
C ALA A 222 2.64 14.65 -3.69
N ASN A 223 2.59 15.89 -4.19
CA ASN A 223 2.42 17.08 -3.34
C ASN A 223 1.15 17.03 -2.47
N ILE A 224 0.05 16.49 -3.01
CA ILE A 224 -1.20 16.34 -2.28
C ILE A 224 -1.06 15.48 -1.02
N PHE A 225 -0.21 14.45 -1.04
CA PHE A 225 0.06 13.59 0.11
C PHE A 225 0.88 14.35 1.17
N ARG A 226 1.89 15.11 0.74
CA ARG A 226 2.69 15.96 1.64
C ARG A 226 1.83 17.02 2.33
N GLU A 227 1.02 17.74 1.57
CA GLU A 227 0.13 18.76 2.15
C GLU A 227 -0.85 18.15 3.14
N THR A 228 -1.44 17.00 2.80
CA THR A 228 -2.34 16.28 3.70
C THR A 228 -1.62 15.85 4.98
N PHE A 229 -0.41 15.31 4.88
CA PHE A 229 0.40 14.94 6.05
C PHE A 229 0.61 16.13 6.99
N PHE A 230 1.01 17.29 6.47
CA PHE A 230 1.24 18.49 7.28
C PHE A 230 -0.05 19.09 7.85
N LYS A 231 -1.18 19.01 7.15
CA LYS A 231 -2.50 19.37 7.70
C LYS A 231 -2.85 18.52 8.93
N PHE A 232 -2.58 17.22 8.90
CA PHE A 232 -2.76 16.35 10.06
C PHE A 232 -1.69 16.56 11.14
N LEU A 233 -0.46 16.90 10.78
CA LEU A 233 0.56 17.29 11.76
C LEU A 233 0.10 18.50 12.58
N VAL A 234 -0.43 19.52 11.90
CA VAL A 234 -1.04 20.71 12.55
C VAL A 234 -2.23 20.32 13.44
N LEU A 235 -3.03 19.33 13.05
CA LEU A 235 -4.09 18.78 13.91
C LEU A 235 -3.54 18.18 15.22
N TYR A 236 -2.45 17.42 15.17
CA TYR A 236 -1.82 16.86 16.36
C TYR A 236 -1.21 17.95 17.25
N LEU A 237 -0.51 18.91 16.65
CA LEU A 237 0.09 20.05 17.35
C LEU A 237 -0.93 20.88 18.12
N ASN A 238 -2.07 21.20 17.50
CA ASN A 238 -3.13 21.98 18.13
C ASN A 238 -3.91 21.24 19.23
N LYS A 239 -3.56 19.99 19.54
CA LYS A 239 -4.00 19.37 20.79
C LYS A 239 -3.42 20.10 22.00
N PHE A 240 -2.24 20.71 21.87
CA PHE A 240 -1.61 21.58 22.86
C PHE A 240 -1.97 23.07 22.73
N ASN A 241 -3.04 23.41 21.99
CA ASN A 241 -3.52 24.79 21.86
C ASN A 241 -2.52 25.79 21.26
N LEU A 242 -1.71 25.35 20.30
CA LEU A 242 -0.61 26.13 19.73
C LEU A 242 -1.04 27.25 18.75
N ASN A 243 -2.33 27.36 18.44
CA ASN A 243 -2.87 28.35 17.51
C ASN A 243 -2.28 28.28 16.09
N ILE A 244 -1.75 27.12 15.69
CA ILE A 244 -1.11 26.93 14.38
C ILE A 244 -2.19 26.67 13.32
N LYS A 245 -2.18 27.45 12.25
CA LYS A 245 -3.04 27.25 11.08
C LYS A 245 -2.36 26.39 10.02
N GLU A 246 -1.08 26.63 9.76
CA GLU A 246 -0.34 26.01 8.65
C GLU A 246 1.15 25.91 8.98
N ILE A 247 1.80 24.87 8.46
CA ILE A 247 3.26 24.71 8.48
C ILE A 247 3.72 24.61 7.03
N LYS A 248 4.74 25.39 6.68
CA LYS A 248 5.43 25.32 5.39
C LYS A 248 6.83 24.78 5.58
N VAL A 249 7.25 23.96 4.61
CA VAL A 249 8.56 23.29 4.59
C VAL A 249 9.39 23.83 3.45
N ASN A 250 10.70 23.95 3.67
CA ASN A 250 11.65 24.21 2.60
C ASN A 250 12.01 22.89 1.89
N TRP A 251 11.21 22.52 0.90
CA TRP A 251 11.38 21.29 0.12
C TRP A 251 12.68 21.25 -0.69
N LEU A 252 13.32 22.39 -0.95
CA LEU A 252 14.61 22.45 -1.65
C LEU A 252 15.78 22.02 -0.75
N LYS A 253 15.56 21.92 0.57
CA LYS A 253 16.57 21.55 1.57
C LYS A 253 16.26 20.21 2.24
N THR A 254 15.71 19.25 1.49
CA THR A 254 15.44 17.90 1.99
C THR A 254 16.52 16.92 1.58
N GLU A 255 16.86 15.99 2.47
CA GLU A 255 17.75 14.87 2.17
C GLU A 255 17.07 13.55 2.56
N ILE A 256 17.28 12.51 1.76
CA ILE A 256 16.83 11.14 2.06
C ILE A 256 17.97 10.41 2.77
N LYS A 257 17.66 9.76 3.89
CA LYS A 257 18.64 9.04 4.70
C LYS A 257 18.13 7.64 5.06
N PRO A 258 18.92 6.58 4.88
CA PRO A 258 18.47 5.22 5.18
C PRO A 258 18.32 4.98 6.68
N ASP A 259 17.37 4.12 7.05
CA ASP A 259 17.20 3.64 8.42
C ASP A 259 18.31 2.66 8.84
N LYS A 260 18.21 2.12 10.06
CA LYS A 260 19.20 1.16 10.57
C LYS A 260 19.22 -0.14 9.76
N SER A 261 18.07 -0.60 9.27
CA SER A 261 17.93 -1.86 8.52
C SER A 261 18.04 -1.69 7.00
N SER A 262 18.09 -0.44 6.52
CA SER A 262 17.95 -0.06 5.10
C SER A 262 16.66 -0.58 4.44
N THR A 263 15.64 -0.95 5.22
CA THR A 263 14.29 -1.30 4.70
C THR A 263 13.40 -0.10 4.52
N PHE A 264 13.73 0.98 5.20
CA PHE A 264 13.03 2.23 5.13
C PHE A 264 14.00 3.40 5.01
N ASP A 265 13.48 4.51 4.53
CA ASP A 265 14.19 5.77 4.50
C ASP A 265 13.49 6.81 5.38
N PHE A 266 14.28 7.77 5.82
CA PHE A 266 13.86 9.03 6.42
C PHE A 266 13.93 10.14 5.38
N VAL A 267 12.98 11.06 5.44
CA VAL A 267 13.07 12.37 4.80
C VAL A 267 13.42 13.39 5.87
N SER A 268 14.62 13.96 5.77
CA SER A 268 15.01 15.11 6.57
C SER A 268 14.52 16.40 5.93
N PHE A 269 14.08 17.37 6.74
CA PHE A 269 13.53 18.63 6.24
C PHE A 269 13.72 19.78 7.24
N LYS A 270 13.59 21.01 6.74
CA LYS A 270 13.58 22.24 7.54
C LYS A 270 12.29 23.03 7.32
N LEU A 271 11.83 23.71 8.36
CA LEU A 271 10.65 24.57 8.28
C LEU A 271 11.00 25.91 7.62
N SER A 272 10.08 26.43 6.82
CA SER A 272 10.19 27.79 6.26
C SER A 272 9.30 28.77 7.03
N GLU A 273 8.05 28.40 7.29
CA GLU A 273 7.05 29.23 7.97
C GLU A 273 6.16 28.38 8.89
N ILE A 274 5.71 28.98 9.99
CA ILE A 274 4.56 28.49 10.78
C ILE A 274 3.59 29.65 10.86
N ILE A 275 2.41 29.49 10.28
CA ILE A 275 1.40 30.54 10.21
C ILE A 275 0.35 30.25 11.29
N ASP A 276 0.05 31.24 12.12
CA ASP A 276 -1.00 31.16 13.13
C ASP A 276 -2.40 31.43 12.55
N PHE A 277 -3.46 31.26 13.34
CA PHE A 277 -4.82 31.57 12.86
C PHE A 277 -5.03 33.07 12.51
N ASN A 278 -4.18 33.98 12.99
CA ASN A 278 -4.19 35.39 12.62
C ASN A 278 -3.38 35.69 11.35
N ASN A 279 -2.91 34.66 10.64
CA ASN A 279 -2.04 34.76 9.47
C ASN A 279 -0.67 35.42 9.73
N LYS A 280 -0.16 35.33 10.96
CA LYS A 280 1.19 35.77 11.32
C LYS A 280 2.16 34.60 11.25
N ASN A 281 3.35 34.85 10.72
CA ASN A 281 4.45 33.90 10.82
C ASN A 281 5.03 33.95 12.24
N ILE A 282 5.03 32.82 12.94
CA ILE A 282 5.43 32.72 14.36
C ILE A 282 6.73 31.94 14.57
N ILE A 283 7.42 31.54 13.50
CA ILE A 283 8.69 30.82 13.59
C ILE A 283 9.88 31.78 13.71
N THR A 284 10.84 31.45 14.58
CA THR A 284 12.12 32.18 14.72
C THR A 284 13.17 31.64 13.76
N ASP A 285 14.23 32.42 13.47
CA ASP A 285 15.32 31.97 12.59
C ASP A 285 16.10 30.78 13.18
N GLU A 286 16.17 30.66 14.52
CA GLU A 286 16.71 29.47 15.19
C GLU A 286 15.91 28.22 14.79
N ILE A 287 14.58 28.27 14.87
CA ILE A 287 13.72 27.12 14.54
C ILE A 287 13.80 26.80 13.03
N LYS A 288 13.87 27.80 12.15
CA LYS A 288 14.03 27.59 10.69
C LYS A 288 15.30 26.81 10.34
N ASN A 289 16.35 26.93 11.16
CA ASN A 289 17.62 26.26 10.93
C ASN A 289 17.68 24.83 11.46
N LYS A 290 16.72 24.41 12.29
CA LYS A 290 16.64 23.05 12.83
C LYS A 290 16.15 22.04 11.79
N THR A 291 16.62 20.81 11.92
CA THR A 291 16.32 19.69 11.03
C THR A 291 15.41 18.68 11.74
N PHE A 292 14.37 18.23 11.03
CA PHE A 292 13.41 17.23 11.52
C PHE A 292 13.27 16.10 10.50
N TYR A 293 12.71 14.98 10.94
CA TYR A 293 12.70 13.75 10.15
C TYR A 293 11.31 13.11 10.10
N ILE A 294 10.86 12.74 8.90
CA ILE A 294 9.70 11.87 8.68
C ILE A 294 10.23 10.49 8.33
N ASP A 295 9.76 9.46 9.02
CA ASP A 295 10.27 8.09 8.93
C ASP A 295 9.39 7.17 8.07
N ASN A 296 9.84 5.91 7.98
CA ASN A 296 9.07 4.76 7.48
C ASN A 296 8.71 4.83 5.98
N PHE A 297 9.49 5.53 5.14
CA PHE A 297 9.33 5.48 3.68
C PHE A 297 9.90 4.19 3.11
N ARG A 298 9.23 3.52 2.17
CA ARG A 298 9.69 2.24 1.61
C ARG A 298 11.06 2.39 0.94
N ASN A 299 12.00 1.51 1.27
CA ASN A 299 13.24 1.31 0.51
C ASN A 299 13.25 -0.08 -0.13
N TYR A 300 13.45 -0.13 -1.44
CA TYR A 300 13.51 -1.36 -2.24
C TYR A 300 14.94 -1.93 -2.34
N GLN A 301 15.97 -1.13 -2.03
CA GLN A 301 17.39 -1.51 -2.02
C GLN A 301 17.74 -2.31 -0.76
N THR A 302 17.11 -3.47 -0.60
CA THR A 302 17.30 -4.35 0.55
C THR A 302 17.01 -5.80 0.18
N ASN A 303 17.49 -6.73 1.00
CA ASN A 303 17.20 -8.17 0.89
C ASN A 303 16.00 -8.62 1.74
N LEU A 304 15.40 -7.68 2.47
CA LEU A 304 14.28 -7.94 3.37
C LEU A 304 12.95 -7.90 2.60
N LYS A 305 11.84 -8.11 3.32
CA LYS A 305 10.49 -8.19 2.75
C LYS A 305 10.19 -7.00 1.83
N PHE A 306 9.68 -7.27 0.62
CA PHE A 306 9.44 -6.32 -0.48
C PHE A 306 10.69 -5.66 -1.09
N GLY A 307 11.89 -5.99 -0.60
CA GLY A 307 13.14 -5.60 -1.22
C GLY A 307 13.40 -6.42 -2.49
N ILE A 308 14.30 -5.90 -3.32
CA ILE A 308 14.64 -6.48 -4.64
C ILE A 308 16.15 -6.66 -4.83
N GLY A 309 16.92 -6.47 -3.75
CA GLY A 309 18.37 -6.63 -3.73
C GLY A 309 19.12 -5.32 -3.48
N GLN A 310 20.38 -5.46 -3.09
CA GLN A 310 21.26 -4.34 -2.72
C GLN A 310 21.58 -3.37 -3.87
N LYS A 311 21.32 -3.76 -5.12
CA LYS A 311 21.45 -2.86 -6.29
C LYS A 311 20.29 -1.87 -6.42
N GLY A 312 19.17 -2.14 -5.74
CA GLY A 312 17.97 -1.29 -5.81
C GLY A 312 17.25 -1.37 -7.16
N LEU A 313 16.26 -0.50 -7.33
CA LEU A 313 15.39 -0.47 -8.52
C LEU A 313 16.17 -0.05 -9.76
N GLN A 314 15.91 -0.73 -10.87
CA GLN A 314 16.47 -0.40 -12.19
C GLN A 314 15.35 -0.12 -13.22
N GLU A 315 14.12 0.08 -12.75
CA GLU A 315 12.99 0.38 -13.62
C GLU A 315 13.11 1.76 -14.28
N LYS A 316 12.76 1.83 -15.56
CA LYS A 316 12.63 3.11 -16.29
C LYS A 316 11.29 3.79 -16.03
N LEU A 317 10.27 3.00 -15.74
CA LEU A 317 8.92 3.47 -15.44
C LEU A 317 8.74 3.64 -13.93
N PRO A 318 7.91 4.60 -13.49
CA PRO A 318 7.59 4.75 -12.07
C PRO A 318 6.89 3.50 -11.51
N LEU A 319 7.08 3.24 -10.22
CA LEU A 319 6.39 2.14 -9.56
C LEU A 319 4.90 2.43 -9.36
N PHE A 320 4.06 1.44 -9.63
CA PHE A 320 2.63 1.54 -9.41
C PHE A 320 2.28 1.64 -7.92
N ASN A 321 3.06 1.00 -7.04
CA ASN A 321 2.91 1.10 -5.58
C ASN A 321 3.11 2.51 -5.03
N ASP A 322 3.93 3.32 -5.69
CA ASP A 322 4.14 4.71 -5.28
C ASP A 322 2.98 5.61 -5.74
N TYR A 323 2.20 5.17 -6.74
CA TYR A 323 1.02 5.87 -7.24
C TYR A 323 -0.26 5.44 -6.48
N VAL A 324 -0.51 4.14 -6.39
CA VAL A 324 -1.63 3.53 -5.65
C VAL A 324 -1.09 2.85 -4.41
N GLN A 325 -1.60 3.25 -3.24
CA GLN A 325 -1.19 2.65 -1.98
C GLN A 325 -1.59 1.17 -1.90
N ASN A 326 -0.59 0.28 -1.77
CA ASN A 326 -0.77 -1.17 -1.56
C ASN A 326 -1.78 -1.81 -2.54
N PRO A 327 -1.52 -1.75 -3.85
CA PRO A 327 -2.41 -2.31 -4.86
C PRO A 327 -2.44 -3.83 -4.72
N ILE A 328 -3.64 -4.42 -4.74
CA ILE A 328 -3.81 -5.87 -4.70
C ILE A 328 -4.16 -6.33 -6.11
N LEU A 329 -3.30 -7.18 -6.69
CA LEU A 329 -3.60 -7.84 -7.96
C LEU A 329 -4.66 -8.91 -7.71
N LYS A 330 -5.85 -8.69 -8.28
CA LYS A 330 -6.94 -9.66 -8.19
C LYS A 330 -6.91 -10.59 -9.39
N ILE A 331 -7.24 -11.87 -9.15
CA ILE A 331 -7.17 -12.93 -10.14
C ILE A 331 -8.50 -13.67 -10.18
N LYS A 332 -9.17 -13.65 -11.33
CA LYS A 332 -10.55 -14.16 -11.48
C LYS A 332 -10.51 -15.65 -11.76
N SER A 333 -11.35 -16.41 -11.06
CA SER A 333 -11.68 -17.78 -11.46
C SER A 333 -12.34 -17.82 -12.84
N THR A 334 -11.98 -18.81 -13.64
CA THR A 334 -12.55 -19.04 -14.98
C THR A 334 -13.02 -20.48 -15.14
N SER A 335 -13.53 -20.82 -16.33
CA SER A 335 -13.83 -22.20 -16.70
C SER A 335 -12.59 -23.09 -16.71
N PHE A 336 -11.36 -22.60 -16.85
CA PHE A 336 -10.15 -23.42 -16.99
C PHE A 336 -9.13 -23.22 -15.85
N LEU A 337 -9.37 -22.24 -14.96
CA LEU A 337 -8.49 -21.96 -13.83
C LEU A 337 -9.33 -21.61 -12.59
N ASP A 338 -9.22 -22.42 -11.54
CA ASP A 338 -9.89 -22.18 -10.27
C ASP A 338 -8.95 -21.45 -9.30
N VAL A 339 -9.29 -20.21 -8.95
CA VAL A 339 -8.48 -19.29 -8.13
C VAL A 339 -9.40 -18.61 -7.13
N GLN A 340 -9.15 -18.79 -5.84
CA GLN A 340 -10.04 -18.30 -4.81
C GLN A 340 -10.03 -16.78 -4.61
N ASP A 341 -8.96 -16.03 -4.93
CA ASP A 341 -9.02 -14.55 -4.91
C ASP A 341 -7.75 -13.82 -5.43
N ASN A 342 -6.54 -14.31 -5.11
CA ASN A 342 -5.30 -13.57 -5.36
C ASN A 342 -4.08 -14.45 -5.65
N ILE A 343 -2.89 -13.82 -5.70
CA ILE A 343 -1.60 -14.45 -6.02
C ILE A 343 -1.19 -15.60 -5.07
N ASN A 344 -1.74 -15.67 -3.85
CA ASN A 344 -1.41 -16.71 -2.87
C ASN A 344 -1.82 -18.12 -3.29
N ASN A 345 -2.68 -18.25 -4.31
CA ASN A 345 -2.97 -19.56 -4.93
C ASN A 345 -1.79 -20.07 -5.77
N PHE A 346 -0.93 -19.17 -6.25
CA PHE A 346 0.22 -19.48 -7.08
C PHE A 346 1.51 -19.57 -6.24
N ILE A 347 1.58 -18.88 -5.10
CA ILE A 347 2.80 -18.70 -4.32
C ILE A 347 2.54 -18.96 -2.84
N LYS A 348 3.15 -20.02 -2.28
CA LYS A 348 3.25 -20.22 -0.81
C LYS A 348 4.62 -20.72 -0.37
N VAL A 349 5.22 -21.66 -1.10
CA VAL A 349 6.54 -22.24 -0.76
C VAL A 349 7.39 -22.37 -2.01
N TYR A 350 8.61 -21.83 -1.97
CA TYR A 350 9.49 -21.74 -3.14
C TYR A 350 10.06 -23.08 -3.65
N GLN A 351 9.80 -24.20 -2.95
CA GLN A 351 10.32 -25.55 -3.27
C GLN A 351 9.25 -26.53 -3.79
N ASN A 352 7.95 -26.24 -3.61
CA ASN A 352 6.91 -27.21 -3.98
C ASN A 352 6.59 -27.09 -5.49
N ILE A 353 6.48 -28.25 -6.15
CA ILE A 353 6.28 -28.35 -7.60
C ILE A 353 4.98 -27.69 -8.08
N ASP A 354 3.92 -27.73 -7.27
CA ASP A 354 2.60 -27.19 -7.57
C ASP A 354 2.56 -25.65 -7.59
N TYR A 355 3.52 -24.98 -6.94
CA TYR A 355 3.62 -23.52 -6.99
C TYR A 355 4.31 -23.05 -8.26
N TRP A 356 4.02 -21.80 -8.62
CA TRP A 356 4.38 -21.29 -9.93
C TRP A 356 5.80 -20.72 -9.97
N ASN A 357 6.57 -21.13 -10.99
CA ASN A 357 7.81 -20.47 -11.39
C ASN A 357 7.49 -19.24 -12.27
N SER A 358 8.48 -18.37 -12.51
CA SER A 358 8.30 -17.16 -13.32
C SER A 358 7.91 -17.44 -14.76
N LYS A 359 8.55 -18.39 -15.45
CA LYS A 359 8.25 -18.74 -16.85
C LYS A 359 6.82 -19.24 -17.04
N GLY A 360 6.35 -20.08 -16.12
CA GLY A 360 4.95 -20.51 -16.05
C GLY A 360 4.01 -19.34 -15.85
N LEU A 361 4.28 -18.50 -14.84
CA LEU A 361 3.38 -17.41 -14.47
C LEU A 361 3.33 -16.31 -15.54
N VAL A 362 4.47 -15.97 -16.13
CA VAL A 362 4.58 -15.04 -17.27
C VAL A 362 3.79 -15.58 -18.46
N TYR A 363 3.91 -16.87 -18.79
CA TYR A 363 3.10 -17.47 -19.86
C TYR A 363 1.60 -17.33 -19.57
N LEU A 364 1.16 -17.78 -18.38
CA LEU A 364 -0.25 -17.72 -17.98
C LEU A 364 -0.78 -16.29 -18.06
N PHE A 365 -0.11 -15.35 -17.41
CA PHE A 365 -0.55 -13.97 -17.36
C PHE A 365 -0.49 -13.30 -18.73
N THR A 366 0.50 -13.60 -19.57
CA THR A 366 0.55 -13.05 -20.92
C THR A 366 -0.62 -13.52 -21.78
N LYS A 367 -0.99 -14.80 -21.72
CA LYS A 367 -2.09 -15.35 -22.53
C LYS A 367 -3.46 -14.94 -22.02
N PHE A 368 -3.59 -14.66 -20.72
CA PHE A 368 -4.89 -14.53 -20.08
C PHE A 368 -5.09 -13.23 -19.27
N LYS A 369 -4.17 -12.26 -19.30
CA LYS A 369 -4.27 -11.01 -18.50
C LYS A 369 -5.63 -10.34 -18.60
N ASP A 370 -6.20 -10.21 -19.80
CA ASP A 370 -7.47 -9.52 -20.01
C ASP A 370 -8.69 -10.30 -19.48
N LYS A 371 -8.54 -11.63 -19.29
CA LYS A 371 -9.57 -12.52 -18.75
C LYS A 371 -9.43 -12.72 -17.23
N LEU A 372 -8.21 -12.66 -16.71
CA LEU A 372 -7.87 -13.08 -15.34
C LEU A 372 -7.49 -11.93 -14.41
N LEU A 373 -6.75 -10.93 -14.88
CA LEU A 373 -6.05 -9.99 -14.03
C LEU A 373 -6.77 -8.65 -13.99
N PHE A 374 -6.91 -8.09 -12.79
CA PHE A 374 -7.57 -6.80 -12.61
C PHE A 374 -7.04 -6.06 -11.38
N LEU A 375 -7.03 -4.73 -11.51
CA LEU A 375 -6.68 -3.79 -10.46
C LEU A 375 -7.83 -2.80 -10.31
N ASP A 376 -8.28 -2.56 -9.08
CA ASP A 376 -9.33 -1.59 -8.82
C ASP A 376 -8.78 -0.16 -8.84
N VAL A 377 -9.55 0.78 -9.38
CA VAL A 377 -9.32 2.21 -9.17
C VAL A 377 -9.73 2.55 -7.72
N PRO A 378 -8.78 2.94 -6.85
CA PRO A 378 -9.10 3.27 -5.47
C PRO A 378 -9.97 4.52 -5.43
N LYS A 379 -10.75 4.66 -4.36
CA LYS A 379 -11.75 5.74 -4.21
C LYS A 379 -11.17 7.15 -4.48
N ILE A 380 -9.91 7.35 -4.11
CA ILE A 380 -9.18 8.63 -4.19
C ILE A 380 -8.93 9.07 -5.64
N TYR A 381 -8.87 8.11 -6.57
CA TYR A 381 -8.64 8.36 -7.98
C TYR A 381 -9.88 8.18 -8.84
N LYS A 382 -11.04 7.78 -8.29
CA LYS A 382 -12.26 7.54 -9.07
C LYS A 382 -12.77 8.75 -9.86
N ASP A 383 -12.36 9.96 -9.49
CA ASP A 383 -12.73 11.18 -10.22
C ASP A 383 -11.75 11.54 -11.34
N VAL A 384 -10.54 10.99 -11.32
CA VAL A 384 -9.45 11.30 -12.26
C VAL A 384 -9.15 10.13 -13.19
N ASP A 385 -9.08 8.93 -12.64
CA ASP A 385 -8.76 7.69 -13.33
C ASP A 385 -10.02 6.98 -13.81
N GLU A 386 -9.99 6.50 -15.04
CA GLU A 386 -11.07 5.71 -15.63
C GLU A 386 -10.88 4.23 -15.32
N LYS A 387 -9.71 3.67 -15.63
CA LYS A 387 -9.37 2.26 -15.42
C LYS A 387 -7.87 2.02 -15.45
N TYR A 388 -7.49 0.85 -14.93
CA TYR A 388 -6.12 0.33 -14.97
C TYR A 388 -6.10 -0.95 -15.82
N GLU A 389 -5.17 -1.02 -16.78
CA GLU A 389 -5.00 -2.16 -17.67
C GLU A 389 -3.61 -2.79 -17.48
N ILE A 390 -3.54 -4.12 -17.45
CA ILE A 390 -2.25 -4.84 -17.49
C ILE A 390 -1.82 -4.92 -18.96
N GLU A 391 -0.93 -4.03 -19.38
CA GLU A 391 -0.48 -3.92 -20.77
C GLU A 391 0.52 -5.02 -21.12
N ASP A 392 1.39 -5.42 -20.19
CA ASP A 392 2.40 -6.44 -20.45
C ASP A 392 2.86 -7.15 -19.17
N VAL A 393 3.44 -8.35 -19.34
CA VAL A 393 4.01 -9.17 -18.26
C VAL A 393 5.43 -9.56 -18.66
N GLN A 394 6.40 -9.21 -17.83
CA GLN A 394 7.82 -9.32 -18.15
C GLN A 394 8.61 -10.01 -17.03
N PHE A 395 9.75 -10.59 -17.40
CA PHE A 395 10.76 -11.06 -16.46
C PHE A 395 11.53 -9.88 -15.84
N THR A 396 12.23 -10.14 -14.74
CA THR A 396 13.19 -9.22 -14.14
C THR A 396 14.29 -9.99 -13.44
N ASN A 397 15.48 -9.38 -13.34
CA ASN A 397 16.68 -9.97 -12.76
C ASN A 397 16.95 -9.49 -11.33
N TYR A 398 15.91 -9.01 -10.64
CA TYR A 398 16.04 -8.65 -9.23
C TYR A 398 16.50 -9.84 -8.40
N PHE A 399 17.24 -9.55 -7.33
CA PHE A 399 17.94 -10.54 -6.51
C PHE A 399 18.99 -11.40 -7.22
N ASP A 400 19.37 -11.05 -8.44
CA ASP A 400 20.17 -11.92 -9.29
C ASP A 400 19.51 -13.32 -9.44
N THR A 401 18.17 -13.36 -9.54
CA THR A 401 17.34 -14.56 -9.71
C THR A 401 16.16 -14.29 -10.66
N ASP A 402 15.43 -15.34 -11.04
CA ASP A 402 14.20 -15.26 -11.84
C ASP A 402 12.92 -15.39 -10.97
N GLN A 403 13.01 -15.19 -9.65
CA GLN A 403 11.89 -15.41 -8.72
C GLN A 403 10.94 -14.20 -8.57
N ILE A 404 11.18 -13.14 -9.33
CA ILE A 404 10.34 -11.95 -9.39
C ILE A 404 9.96 -11.72 -10.85
N ILE A 405 8.71 -11.33 -11.07
CA ILE A 405 8.24 -10.86 -12.38
C ILE A 405 7.67 -9.45 -12.22
N LYS A 406 7.42 -8.77 -13.34
CA LYS A 406 6.81 -7.44 -13.32
C LYS A 406 5.67 -7.32 -14.31
N LEU A 407 4.70 -6.49 -13.96
CA LEU A 407 3.59 -6.08 -14.83
C LEU A 407 3.81 -4.64 -15.26
N ILE A 408 3.49 -4.35 -16.52
CA ILE A 408 3.35 -2.99 -17.02
C ILE A 408 1.89 -2.60 -16.89
N ILE A 409 1.61 -1.62 -16.04
CA ILE A 409 0.26 -1.14 -15.76
C ILE A 409 0.04 0.17 -16.50
N LYS A 410 -0.98 0.21 -17.34
CA LYS A 410 -1.43 1.40 -18.04
C LYS A 410 -2.59 2.03 -17.28
N VAL A 411 -2.36 3.23 -16.75
CA VAL A 411 -3.39 4.06 -16.14
C VAL A 411 -4.00 4.95 -17.21
N ILE A 412 -5.31 4.80 -17.42
CA ILE A 412 -6.08 5.63 -18.35
C ILE A 412 -6.90 6.61 -17.53
N LYS A 413 -6.66 7.91 -17.73
CA LYS A 413 -7.41 8.98 -17.07
C LYS A 413 -8.70 9.27 -17.84
N LYS A 414 -9.70 9.81 -17.15
CA LYS A 414 -10.94 10.29 -17.77
C LYS A 414 -10.74 11.43 -18.77
N SER A 415 -9.58 12.10 -18.72
CA SER A 415 -9.16 13.10 -19.71
C SER A 415 -8.67 12.47 -21.03
N GLY A 416 -8.49 11.16 -21.08
CA GLY A 416 -7.84 10.44 -22.19
C GLY A 416 -6.31 10.36 -22.10
N GLU A 417 -5.69 11.00 -21.09
CA GLU A 417 -4.25 10.87 -20.84
C GLU A 417 -3.92 9.45 -20.33
N GLU A 418 -2.77 8.93 -20.78
CA GLU A 418 -2.30 7.59 -20.42
C GLU A 418 -0.90 7.66 -19.79
N LYS A 419 -0.70 6.92 -18.70
CA LYS A 419 0.62 6.80 -18.06
C LYS A 419 0.92 5.36 -17.66
N ARG A 420 2.15 4.91 -17.90
CA ARG A 420 2.60 3.55 -17.62
C ARG A 420 3.40 3.48 -16.32
N TYR A 421 3.18 2.42 -15.57
CA TYR A 421 3.83 2.11 -14.31
C TYR A 421 4.31 0.66 -14.28
N VAL A 422 5.21 0.34 -13.36
CA VAL A 422 5.65 -1.04 -13.10
C VAL A 422 5.09 -1.53 -11.76
N LEU A 423 4.53 -2.74 -11.76
CA LEU A 423 4.16 -3.46 -10.54
C LEU A 423 4.96 -4.76 -10.43
N LEU A 424 5.78 -4.88 -9.40
CA LEU A 424 6.59 -6.07 -9.14
C LEU A 424 5.76 -7.15 -8.42
N SER A 425 6.01 -8.42 -8.69
CA SER A 425 5.23 -9.54 -8.15
C SER A 425 5.22 -9.64 -6.63
N GLN A 426 6.27 -9.16 -5.96
CA GLN A 426 6.30 -9.04 -4.51
C GLN A 426 5.23 -8.10 -3.95
N ASN A 427 4.69 -7.21 -4.79
CA ASN A 427 3.68 -6.23 -4.43
C ASN A 427 2.30 -6.57 -5.02
N PHE A 428 2.09 -7.78 -5.51
CA PHE A 428 0.76 -8.23 -5.92
C PHE A 428 -0.18 -8.43 -4.72
N ASP A 429 0.39 -8.59 -3.52
CA ASP A 429 -0.32 -8.63 -2.23
C ASP A 429 0.51 -7.95 -1.12
N ASP A 430 0.11 -8.14 0.14
CA ASP A 430 0.74 -7.58 1.33
C ASP A 430 1.75 -8.54 2.02
N HIS A 431 2.07 -9.66 1.39
CA HIS A 431 2.96 -10.68 1.96
C HIS A 431 4.37 -10.71 1.37
N GLY A 432 4.62 -10.11 0.20
CA GLY A 432 5.99 -9.97 -0.31
C GLY A 432 6.63 -11.29 -0.75
N HIS A 433 5.86 -12.17 -1.38
CA HIS A 433 6.32 -13.52 -1.74
C HIS A 433 7.33 -13.56 -2.89
N LEU A 434 8.20 -14.57 -2.86
CA LEU A 434 9.05 -14.97 -4.00
C LEU A 434 8.44 -16.16 -4.73
N LEU A 435 8.54 -16.17 -6.06
CA LEU A 435 8.12 -17.30 -6.88
C LEU A 435 9.01 -18.53 -6.63
N LYS A 436 8.59 -19.69 -7.16
CA LYS A 436 9.34 -20.94 -7.06
C LYS A 436 10.77 -20.78 -7.60
N GLY A 437 11.74 -21.38 -6.90
CA GLY A 437 13.14 -21.39 -7.34
C GLY A 437 13.41 -22.38 -8.47
N LEU A 438 14.57 -22.25 -9.10
CA LEU A 438 14.99 -23.07 -10.24
C LEU A 438 15.61 -24.40 -9.77
N ILE A 439 15.19 -25.52 -10.34
CA ILE A 439 15.62 -26.88 -9.95
C ILE A 439 16.91 -27.27 -10.69
N LEU A 440 17.92 -27.57 -9.89
CA LEU A 440 19.31 -27.92 -10.20
C LEU A 440 19.52 -29.27 -10.89
N LYS A 441 18.73 -30.24 -10.46
CA LYS A 441 19.02 -31.67 -10.63
C LYS A 441 17.95 -32.33 -11.48
N ASN A 442 18.37 -33.19 -12.39
CA ASN A 442 17.48 -34.00 -13.22
C ASN A 442 16.97 -35.22 -12.42
N LEU A 443 16.15 -34.96 -11.41
CA LEU A 443 15.60 -35.97 -10.51
C LEU A 443 14.07 -35.83 -10.43
N SER A 444 13.38 -36.93 -10.17
CA SER A 444 11.96 -36.93 -9.86
C SER A 444 11.64 -36.04 -8.65
N VAL A 445 10.42 -35.46 -8.63
CA VAL A 445 10.01 -34.45 -7.64
C VAL A 445 10.14 -34.93 -6.20
N ASP A 446 9.80 -36.19 -5.95
CA ASP A 446 9.87 -36.87 -4.65
C ASP A 446 11.30 -37.04 -4.12
N LYS A 447 12.31 -36.93 -4.99
CA LYS A 447 13.74 -37.06 -4.66
C LYS A 447 14.46 -35.72 -4.49
N LEU A 448 13.81 -34.61 -4.81
CA LEU A 448 14.40 -33.28 -4.69
C LEU A 448 14.56 -32.87 -3.23
N LYS A 449 15.72 -32.31 -2.91
CA LYS A 449 16.03 -31.70 -1.61
C LYS A 449 15.99 -30.19 -1.73
N SER A 450 15.84 -29.50 -0.60
CA SER A 450 15.88 -28.04 -0.52
C SER A 450 17.16 -27.41 -1.12
N THR A 451 18.27 -28.16 -1.09
CA THR A 451 19.56 -27.76 -1.69
C THR A 451 19.60 -27.84 -3.20
N ASP A 452 18.64 -28.53 -3.82
CA ASP A 452 18.55 -28.66 -5.27
C ASP A 452 17.83 -27.47 -5.91
N PHE A 453 17.29 -26.55 -5.10
CA PHE A 453 16.62 -25.34 -5.57
C PHE A 453 17.57 -24.14 -5.50
N PHE A 454 17.78 -23.51 -6.64
CA PHE A 454 18.41 -22.21 -6.75
C PHE A 454 17.37 -21.12 -6.47
N THR A 455 17.51 -20.50 -5.30
CA THR A 455 16.57 -19.52 -4.73
C THR A 455 17.38 -18.41 -4.08
N PHE A 456 16.91 -17.17 -4.12
CA PHE A 456 17.55 -16.02 -3.49
C PHE A 456 18.04 -16.32 -2.05
N ARG A 457 19.30 -16.00 -1.77
CA ARG A 457 19.95 -15.96 -0.44
C ARG A 457 20.98 -14.84 -0.46
N GLU A 458 21.24 -14.19 0.67
CA GLU A 458 22.11 -12.99 0.74
C GLU A 458 23.54 -13.21 0.21
N ASN A 459 24.04 -14.45 0.23
CA ASN A 459 25.38 -14.84 -0.22
C ASN A 459 25.34 -15.89 -1.33
N ILE A 460 24.40 -15.78 -2.27
CA ILE A 460 24.28 -16.73 -3.39
C ILE A 460 25.60 -16.85 -4.16
N GLN A 461 26.03 -18.10 -4.34
CA GLN A 461 26.96 -18.47 -5.40
C GLN A 461 26.24 -18.46 -6.74
N LYS A 462 26.96 -18.11 -7.79
CA LYS A 462 26.46 -18.00 -9.16
C LYS A 462 25.71 -19.27 -9.61
N ALA A 463 24.67 -19.10 -10.42
CA ALA A 463 23.83 -20.22 -10.88
C ALA A 463 24.69 -21.27 -11.62
N PRO A 464 24.58 -22.57 -11.29
CA PRO A 464 25.35 -23.61 -11.95
C PRO A 464 24.81 -23.89 -13.37
N LYS A 465 25.62 -24.58 -14.17
CA LYS A 465 25.22 -25.03 -15.51
C LYS A 465 23.97 -25.92 -15.46
N GLY A 466 23.08 -25.72 -16.43
CA GLY A 466 21.79 -26.39 -16.54
C GLY A 466 21.81 -27.82 -17.05
N ILE A 467 20.61 -28.40 -17.16
CA ILE A 467 20.32 -29.75 -17.66
C ILE A 467 20.07 -29.66 -19.18
N LEU A 468 20.71 -30.53 -19.97
CA LEU A 468 20.48 -30.58 -21.42
C LEU A 468 19.08 -31.14 -21.72
N LEU A 469 18.42 -30.59 -22.75
CA LEU A 469 17.09 -31.04 -23.15
C LEU A 469 17.05 -32.52 -23.54
N ASP A 470 18.07 -32.99 -24.24
CA ASP A 470 18.17 -34.40 -24.68
C ASP A 470 18.26 -35.37 -23.49
N ASP A 471 18.90 -34.94 -22.39
CA ASP A 471 19.00 -35.71 -21.15
C ASP A 471 17.72 -35.66 -20.31
N PHE A 472 17.03 -34.51 -20.33
CA PHE A 472 15.80 -34.29 -19.57
C PHE A 472 14.60 -35.01 -20.17
N ILE A 473 14.41 -34.92 -21.49
CA ILE A 473 13.26 -35.49 -22.21
C ILE A 473 13.49 -36.98 -22.44
N ASP A 474 13.20 -37.77 -21.42
CA ASP A 474 13.32 -39.22 -21.46
C ASP A 474 12.05 -39.85 -20.89
N GLU A 475 11.25 -40.46 -21.76
CA GLU A 475 9.98 -41.08 -21.38
C GLU A 475 10.13 -42.50 -20.84
N ASN A 476 11.32 -43.10 -20.98
CA ASN A 476 11.57 -44.50 -20.60
C ASN A 476 12.26 -44.63 -19.24
N ASP A 477 12.89 -43.56 -18.73
CA ASP A 477 13.55 -43.53 -17.44
C ASP A 477 12.65 -42.93 -16.35
N SER A 478 12.09 -43.80 -15.50
CA SER A 478 11.22 -43.41 -14.39
C SER A 478 11.92 -42.63 -13.28
N SER A 479 13.26 -42.58 -13.28
CA SER A 479 14.02 -41.76 -12.33
C SER A 479 14.05 -40.27 -12.72
N LYS A 480 13.76 -39.96 -14.00
CA LYS A 480 13.71 -38.61 -14.54
C LYS A 480 12.30 -38.00 -14.42
N PRO A 481 12.20 -36.67 -14.33
CA PRO A 481 10.94 -36.01 -14.04
C PRO A 481 10.05 -35.76 -15.27
N PHE A 482 10.58 -35.80 -16.50
CA PHE A 482 9.85 -35.33 -17.68
C PHE A 482 8.47 -35.98 -17.85
N ALA A 483 8.41 -37.32 -17.87
CA ALA A 483 7.16 -38.01 -18.14
C ALA A 483 6.10 -37.82 -17.04
N SER A 484 6.52 -37.81 -15.77
CA SER A 484 5.62 -37.58 -14.65
C SER A 484 5.08 -36.14 -14.65
N LEU A 485 5.90 -35.15 -14.99
CA LEU A 485 5.48 -33.75 -15.07
C LEU A 485 4.55 -33.44 -16.25
N VAL A 486 4.77 -34.05 -17.42
CA VAL A 486 3.84 -33.95 -18.56
C VAL A 486 2.49 -34.58 -18.19
N LYS A 487 2.52 -35.75 -17.57
CA LYS A 487 1.30 -36.40 -17.06
C LYS A 487 0.58 -35.52 -16.04
N GLU A 488 1.31 -34.91 -15.10
CA GLU A 488 0.72 -34.00 -14.12
C GLU A 488 0.10 -32.76 -14.79
N ALA A 489 0.74 -32.17 -15.79
CA ALA A 489 0.18 -31.06 -16.56
C ALA A 489 -1.16 -31.44 -17.22
N ILE A 490 -1.23 -32.63 -17.83
CA ILE A 490 -2.47 -33.18 -18.40
C ILE A 490 -3.53 -33.41 -17.31
N LEU A 491 -3.11 -33.93 -16.14
CA LEU A 491 -4.01 -34.17 -15.01
C LEU A 491 -4.57 -32.88 -14.40
N LYS A 492 -3.82 -31.77 -14.38
CA LYS A 492 -4.32 -30.48 -13.88
C LYS A 492 -5.39 -29.85 -14.77
N MET A 493 -5.45 -30.24 -16.04
CA MET A 493 -6.59 -29.90 -16.90
C MET A 493 -7.88 -30.63 -16.47
N ASN A 494 -7.77 -31.79 -15.82
CA ASN A 494 -8.85 -32.78 -15.71
C ASN A 494 -10.07 -32.37 -14.87
N THR A 495 -10.01 -31.38 -13.97
CA THR A 495 -11.20 -31.02 -13.16
C THR A 495 -12.33 -30.42 -13.99
N LYS A 496 -12.02 -29.75 -15.10
CA LYS A 496 -13.01 -29.21 -16.06
C LYS A 496 -13.07 -30.02 -17.37
N TRP A 497 -12.02 -30.80 -17.67
CA TRP A 497 -11.97 -31.83 -18.72
C TRP A 497 -12.64 -33.17 -18.36
N LYS A 498 -13.42 -33.25 -17.28
CA LYS A 498 -14.17 -34.48 -16.91
C LYS A 498 -15.04 -35.05 -18.05
N ASN A 499 -15.35 -34.24 -19.05
CA ASN A 499 -16.13 -34.59 -20.24
C ASN A 499 -15.29 -34.59 -21.55
N ARG A 500 -13.95 -34.67 -21.51
CA ARG A 500 -13.14 -34.64 -22.75
C ARG A 500 -13.43 -35.82 -23.68
N ASN A 501 -13.93 -36.92 -23.15
CA ASN A 501 -14.48 -38.04 -23.90
C ASN A 501 -15.72 -37.68 -24.74
N LEU A 502 -16.30 -36.48 -24.54
CA LEU A 502 -17.36 -35.90 -25.36
C LEU A 502 -16.85 -34.84 -26.35
N VAL A 503 -15.57 -34.48 -26.27
CA VAL A 503 -14.96 -33.46 -27.12
C VAL A 503 -14.35 -34.13 -28.34
N ASN A 504 -14.71 -33.65 -29.54
CA ASN A 504 -14.07 -34.07 -30.76
C ASN A 504 -12.66 -33.45 -30.84
N ALA A 505 -11.61 -34.28 -30.93
CA ALA A 505 -10.23 -33.80 -31.03
C ALA A 505 -10.02 -32.92 -32.28
N GLU A 506 -10.73 -33.19 -33.37
CA GLU A 506 -10.65 -32.42 -34.63
C GLU A 506 -11.22 -31.00 -34.50
N SER A 507 -12.04 -30.71 -33.48
CA SER A 507 -12.66 -29.38 -33.30
C SER A 507 -11.82 -28.42 -32.44
N LEU A 508 -10.73 -28.90 -31.85
CA LEU A 508 -9.85 -28.06 -31.05
C LEU A 508 -8.99 -27.17 -31.96
N SER A 509 -8.70 -25.96 -31.47
CA SER A 509 -7.78 -25.01 -32.09
C SER A 509 -6.61 -24.72 -31.16
N LYS A 510 -5.48 -24.24 -31.69
CA LYS A 510 -4.30 -23.90 -30.87
C LYS A 510 -4.57 -22.78 -29.84
N ASP A 511 -5.58 -21.95 -30.10
CA ASP A 511 -6.00 -20.84 -29.24
C ASP A 511 -7.07 -21.28 -28.21
N ASN A 512 -7.37 -22.58 -28.13
CA ASN A 512 -8.28 -23.12 -27.13
C ASN A 512 -7.73 -22.87 -25.71
N ASP A 513 -8.58 -22.31 -24.84
CA ASP A 513 -8.18 -21.92 -23.47
C ASP A 513 -7.65 -23.10 -22.65
N ASP A 514 -8.17 -24.32 -22.83
CA ASP A 514 -7.66 -25.51 -22.13
C ASP A 514 -6.26 -25.87 -22.62
N LEU A 515 -6.00 -25.85 -23.94
CA LEU A 515 -4.68 -26.13 -24.49
C LEU A 515 -3.65 -25.04 -24.12
N LEU A 516 -4.09 -23.78 -24.02
CA LEU A 516 -3.25 -22.71 -23.49
C LEU A 516 -2.95 -22.94 -22.00
N MET A 517 -3.91 -23.45 -21.22
CA MET A 517 -3.71 -23.79 -19.81
C MET A 517 -2.77 -25.00 -19.63
N LEU A 518 -2.89 -26.03 -20.48
CA LEU A 518 -1.92 -27.13 -20.56
C LEU A 518 -0.52 -26.58 -20.77
N THR A 519 -0.38 -25.68 -21.75
CA THR A 519 0.91 -25.07 -22.08
C THR A 519 1.44 -24.25 -20.92
N ALA A 520 0.58 -23.54 -20.17
CA ALA A 520 0.97 -22.83 -18.95
C ALA A 520 1.49 -23.78 -17.88
N HIS A 521 0.85 -24.94 -17.66
CA HIS A 521 1.34 -25.98 -16.75
C HIS A 521 2.66 -26.60 -17.22
N LEU A 522 2.84 -26.83 -18.53
CA LEU A 522 4.12 -27.31 -19.07
C LEU A 522 5.24 -26.30 -18.83
N ASN A 523 4.99 -25.00 -19.05
CA ASN A 523 5.95 -23.94 -18.69
C ASN A 523 6.23 -23.94 -17.17
N ASN A 524 5.21 -24.15 -16.34
CA ASN A 524 5.39 -24.18 -14.89
C ASN A 524 6.17 -25.41 -14.39
N TYR A 525 5.93 -26.58 -14.96
CA TYR A 525 6.49 -27.83 -14.46
C TYR A 525 7.83 -28.14 -15.10
N LEU A 526 7.93 -28.07 -16.43
CA LEU A 526 9.16 -28.42 -17.14
C LEU A 526 10.21 -27.32 -16.96
N LEU A 527 9.83 -26.04 -17.12
CA LEU A 527 10.78 -24.93 -17.02
C LEU A 527 11.08 -24.49 -15.58
N ALA A 528 10.54 -25.21 -14.58
CA ALA A 528 11.04 -25.11 -13.21
C ALA A 528 12.43 -25.75 -13.09
N TYR A 529 12.83 -26.62 -14.01
CA TYR A 529 14.19 -27.15 -14.11
C TYR A 529 15.07 -26.21 -14.93
N ALA A 530 16.36 -26.16 -14.61
CA ALA A 530 17.35 -25.33 -15.28
C ALA A 530 17.69 -25.84 -16.69
N LEU A 531 16.72 -25.91 -17.59
CA LEU A 531 16.89 -26.48 -18.93
C LEU A 531 17.75 -25.57 -19.81
N GLU A 532 18.88 -26.09 -20.27
CA GLU A 532 19.84 -25.42 -21.14
C GLU A 532 20.46 -24.14 -20.54
N ASN A 533 20.40 -23.98 -19.21
CA ASN A 533 20.96 -22.81 -18.55
C ASN A 533 22.49 -22.78 -18.68
N GLU A 534 23.03 -21.58 -18.88
CA GLU A 534 24.46 -21.31 -18.85
C GLU A 534 24.87 -20.97 -17.42
N GLU A 535 26.10 -21.33 -17.06
CA GLU A 535 26.64 -21.01 -15.75
C GLU A 535 26.74 -19.49 -15.55
N GLU A 536 26.49 -19.03 -14.33
CA GLU A 536 26.59 -17.64 -13.91
C GLU A 536 25.60 -16.64 -14.53
N LYS A 537 24.63 -17.12 -15.32
CA LYS A 537 23.63 -16.30 -16.00
C LYS A 537 22.22 -16.59 -15.47
N ILE A 538 21.38 -15.57 -15.36
CA ILE A 538 20.02 -15.68 -14.79
C ILE A 538 19.02 -15.96 -15.91
N HIS A 539 18.94 -15.07 -16.90
CA HIS A 539 18.04 -15.19 -18.05
C HIS A 539 18.77 -15.89 -19.19
N THR A 540 18.91 -17.20 -19.01
CA THR A 540 19.53 -18.12 -19.94
C THR A 540 18.73 -19.41 -20.03
N GLY A 541 19.04 -20.25 -21.02
CA GLY A 541 18.33 -21.50 -21.26
C GLY A 541 16.96 -21.26 -21.86
N ILE A 542 16.03 -22.20 -21.63
CA ILE A 542 14.67 -22.12 -22.21
C ILE A 542 13.84 -21.06 -21.49
N LYS A 543 13.41 -20.03 -22.24
CA LYS A 543 12.52 -18.94 -21.80
C LYS A 543 11.06 -19.38 -21.71
N LYS A 544 10.58 -20.08 -22.73
CA LYS A 544 9.17 -20.49 -22.86
C LYS A 544 8.98 -21.70 -23.76
N ILE A 545 7.86 -22.38 -23.56
CA ILE A 545 7.30 -23.41 -24.44
C ILE A 545 6.02 -22.83 -25.05
N GLU A 546 5.89 -22.81 -26.37
CA GLU A 546 4.64 -22.42 -27.03
C GLU A 546 4.09 -23.59 -27.87
N LEU A 547 2.76 -23.74 -27.86
CA LEU A 547 2.05 -24.63 -28.76
C LEU A 547 2.06 -24.02 -30.16
N ASP A 548 2.61 -24.75 -31.13
CA ASP A 548 2.82 -24.30 -32.49
C ASP A 548 1.76 -24.89 -33.43
N GLU A 549 1.65 -26.21 -33.42
CA GLU A 549 0.72 -26.96 -34.27
C GLU A 549 -0.11 -27.94 -33.45
N ILE A 550 -1.31 -28.21 -33.93
CA ILE A 550 -2.19 -29.25 -33.40
C ILE A 550 -2.74 -30.10 -34.54
N LYS A 551 -3.00 -31.37 -34.26
CA LYS A 551 -3.70 -32.27 -35.18
C LYS A 551 -4.59 -33.23 -34.40
N GLY A 552 -5.89 -33.01 -34.48
CA GLY A 552 -6.89 -33.93 -33.94
C GLY A 552 -7.06 -35.14 -34.84
N ASN A 553 -7.27 -36.30 -34.25
CA ASN A 553 -7.50 -37.55 -34.96
C ASN A 553 -8.85 -38.17 -34.53
N ASN A 554 -9.56 -38.79 -35.47
CA ASN A 554 -10.91 -39.34 -35.29
C ASN A 554 -10.95 -40.54 -34.32
N ASN A 555 -9.79 -41.11 -33.99
CA ASN A 555 -9.60 -42.17 -32.99
C ASN A 555 -9.52 -41.65 -31.55
N GLY A 556 -9.85 -40.37 -31.31
CA GLY A 556 -9.86 -39.76 -29.99
C GLY A 556 -8.47 -39.42 -29.44
N THR A 557 -7.52 -39.12 -30.32
CA THR A 557 -6.17 -38.65 -29.96
C THR A 557 -5.90 -37.26 -30.52
N LEU A 558 -5.03 -36.50 -29.85
CA LEU A 558 -4.61 -35.16 -30.27
C LEU A 558 -3.09 -35.08 -30.28
N GLU A 559 -2.51 -34.76 -31.43
CA GLU A 559 -1.08 -34.48 -31.57
C GLU A 559 -0.83 -32.99 -31.32
N LEU A 560 0.13 -32.67 -30.47
CA LEU A 560 0.51 -31.33 -30.07
C LEU A 560 2.01 -31.13 -30.34
N THR A 561 2.34 -30.13 -31.16
CA THR A 561 3.72 -29.73 -31.45
C THR A 561 4.07 -28.50 -30.63
N PHE A 562 5.07 -28.62 -29.77
CA PHE A 562 5.58 -27.54 -28.92
C PHE A 562 6.96 -27.09 -29.38
N ASN A 563 7.15 -25.77 -29.47
CA ASN A 563 8.44 -25.14 -29.72
C ASN A 563 8.97 -24.52 -28.43
N PHE A 564 10.25 -24.79 -28.15
CA PHE A 564 10.98 -24.27 -27.01
C PHE A 564 11.84 -23.11 -27.49
N TYR A 565 11.73 -21.96 -26.83
CA TYR A 565 12.47 -20.74 -27.20
C TYR A 565 13.47 -20.41 -26.10
N LYS A 566 14.70 -20.08 -26.47
CA LYS A 566 15.73 -19.62 -25.51
C LYS A 566 15.60 -18.13 -25.21
N PHE A 567 16.13 -17.72 -24.06
CA PHE A 567 16.49 -16.32 -23.87
C PHE A 567 17.58 -15.94 -24.88
N LEU A 568 17.46 -14.76 -25.50
CA LEU A 568 18.48 -14.27 -26.43
C LEU A 568 19.75 -13.79 -25.70
N ASN A 569 19.60 -13.25 -24.50
CA ASN A 569 20.66 -12.80 -23.59
C ASN A 569 20.06 -12.35 -22.24
N GLU A 570 20.89 -11.94 -21.27
CA GLU A 570 20.46 -11.48 -19.94
C GLU A 570 19.48 -10.30 -19.92
N LYS A 571 19.43 -9.51 -21.01
CA LYS A 571 18.53 -8.36 -21.16
C LYS A 571 17.22 -8.71 -21.87
N ASP A 572 17.04 -9.97 -22.28
CA ASP A 572 15.83 -10.49 -22.90
C ASP A 572 14.74 -10.71 -21.83
N LEU A 573 14.10 -9.62 -21.39
CA LEU A 573 13.09 -9.64 -20.31
C LEU A 573 11.66 -9.77 -20.82
N ASP A 574 11.43 -9.59 -22.12
CA ASP A 574 10.09 -9.66 -22.71
C ASP A 574 9.70 -11.12 -22.99
N PHE A 575 8.41 -11.45 -22.81
CA PHE A 575 7.92 -12.79 -23.11
C PHE A 575 8.05 -13.15 -24.61
N LYS A 576 7.85 -12.16 -25.48
CA LYS A 576 8.10 -12.28 -26.93
C LYS A 576 9.11 -11.24 -27.36
N THR A 577 10.17 -11.71 -27.99
CA THR A 577 11.26 -10.84 -28.45
C THR A 577 11.39 -10.92 -29.95
N LYS A 578 11.64 -9.77 -30.58
CA LYS A 578 11.82 -9.71 -32.03
C LYS A 578 12.97 -10.65 -32.44
N ASN A 579 12.73 -11.47 -33.45
CA ASN A 579 13.67 -12.47 -33.98
C ASN A 579 13.95 -13.68 -33.06
N GLU A 580 13.07 -13.96 -32.09
CA GLU A 580 13.14 -15.25 -31.38
C GLU A 580 12.88 -16.41 -32.36
N THR A 581 13.73 -17.43 -32.33
CA THR A 581 13.58 -18.65 -33.16
C THR A 581 13.43 -19.88 -32.28
N PRO A 582 12.67 -20.90 -32.71
CA PRO A 582 12.61 -22.18 -32.01
C PRO A 582 14.01 -22.80 -31.86
N PHE A 583 14.35 -23.26 -30.66
CA PHE A 583 15.59 -23.99 -30.36
C PHE A 583 15.39 -25.50 -30.37
N TYR A 584 14.21 -25.94 -29.94
CA TYR A 584 13.87 -27.36 -29.82
C TYR A 584 12.39 -27.57 -30.11
N LYS A 585 12.07 -28.69 -30.76
CA LYS A 585 10.71 -29.12 -31.09
C LYS A 585 10.40 -30.41 -30.33
N LEU A 586 9.24 -30.44 -29.69
CA LEU A 586 8.69 -31.61 -29.02
C LEU A 586 7.27 -31.86 -29.53
N LYS A 587 7.05 -33.01 -30.13
CA LYS A 587 5.72 -33.46 -30.56
C LYS A 587 5.24 -34.56 -29.63
N ILE A 588 4.10 -34.36 -28.98
CA ILE A 588 3.46 -35.37 -28.14
C ILE A 588 2.07 -35.72 -28.69
N GLN A 589 1.64 -36.95 -28.43
CA GLN A 589 0.26 -37.38 -28.60
C GLN A 589 -0.38 -37.49 -27.23
N ILE A 590 -1.56 -36.90 -27.05
CA ILE A 590 -2.40 -37.07 -25.85
C ILE A 590 -3.68 -37.82 -26.20
N ASN A 591 -4.19 -38.60 -25.24
CA ASN A 591 -5.30 -39.53 -25.44
C ASN A 591 -6.61 -39.05 -24.78
N GLY A 592 -7.68 -39.84 -24.98
CA GLY A 592 -8.88 -39.78 -24.16
C GLY A 592 -9.96 -38.80 -24.62
N PHE A 593 -9.94 -38.39 -25.89
CA PHE A 593 -11.02 -37.62 -26.52
C PHE A 593 -12.16 -38.54 -26.98
N LEU A 594 -13.21 -37.95 -27.57
CA LEU A 594 -14.32 -38.69 -28.17
C LEU A 594 -13.80 -39.77 -29.13
N ASN A 595 -14.35 -40.98 -29.04
CA ASN A 595 -13.96 -42.20 -29.78
C ASN A 595 -12.65 -42.87 -29.35
N TYR A 596 -11.99 -42.42 -28.28
CA TYR A 596 -10.81 -43.13 -27.75
C TYR A 596 -11.20 -44.46 -27.09
N SER A 597 -10.61 -45.56 -27.57
CA SER A 597 -10.90 -46.92 -27.10
C SER A 597 -9.73 -47.60 -26.37
N GLY A 598 -8.65 -46.87 -26.05
CA GLY A 598 -7.47 -47.41 -25.38
C GLY A 598 -7.59 -47.49 -23.86
N SER A 599 -6.66 -48.21 -23.22
CA SER A 599 -6.64 -48.43 -21.77
C SER A 599 -6.10 -47.25 -20.95
N GLU A 600 -5.42 -46.28 -21.59
CA GLU A 600 -4.82 -45.12 -20.92
C GLU A 600 -5.39 -43.80 -21.44
N PRO A 601 -6.62 -43.43 -21.04
CA PRO A 601 -7.25 -42.20 -21.52
C PRO A 601 -6.47 -40.95 -21.08
N ASN A 602 -5.73 -40.99 -19.96
CA ASN A 602 -4.86 -39.91 -19.49
C ASN A 602 -3.39 -40.07 -19.93
N GLY A 603 -3.11 -41.04 -20.80
CA GLY A 603 -1.76 -41.31 -21.30
C GLY A 603 -1.31 -40.28 -22.33
N PHE A 604 0.01 -40.21 -22.51
CA PHE A 604 0.64 -39.48 -23.60
C PHE A 604 1.82 -40.28 -24.15
N LYS A 605 2.29 -39.93 -25.35
CA LYS A 605 3.48 -40.49 -25.99
C LYS A 605 4.29 -39.40 -26.69
N VAL A 606 5.62 -39.44 -26.62
CA VAL A 606 6.46 -38.59 -27.47
C VAL A 606 6.54 -39.19 -28.88
N LEU A 607 6.20 -38.38 -29.88
CA LEU A 607 6.26 -38.77 -31.30
C LEU A 607 7.55 -38.28 -31.97
N GLU A 608 8.00 -37.08 -31.60
CA GLU A 608 9.18 -36.44 -32.16
C GLU A 608 9.83 -35.58 -31.08
N LYS A 609 11.16 -35.62 -30.98
CA LYS A 609 11.93 -34.66 -30.19
C LYS A 609 13.20 -34.32 -30.98
N ARG A 610 13.43 -33.04 -31.25
CA ARG A 610 14.48 -32.60 -32.18
C ARG A 610 14.99 -31.21 -31.80
N LYS A 611 16.31 -31.05 -31.79
CA LYS A 611 16.99 -29.75 -31.79
C LYS A 611 16.93 -29.13 -33.20
N ILE A 612 16.60 -27.84 -33.28
CA ILE A 612 16.41 -27.12 -34.55
C ILE A 612 17.72 -26.50 -35.04
#